data_AF-X1BX68-F1
#
_entry.id   AF-X1BX68-F1
#
_cell.length_a   1.000
_cell.length_b   1.000
_cell.length_c   1.000
_cell.angle_alpha   90.00
_cell.angle_beta   90.00
_cell.angle_gamma   90.00
#
_symmetry.space_group_name_H-M   'P 1'
#
loop_
_entity.id
_entity.type
_entity.pdbx_description
1 polymer ?
#
loop_
_entity_poly.entity_id
_entity_poly.type
_entity_poly.pdbx_seq_one_letter_code
_entity_poly.pdbx_strand_id
1 'polypeptide(L)'
;MQTPPRRKVGWLFIIPVLCLSLATGTYAQSETPPSTLEVVIPDYEVTTEEGEDYVEIPGGKIATVIEKPMVPYYTVRLDYPKGYEVSSVVLVERSDIKTATGLKIP
;
A
#
# COMPACT_ATOMS: atom_id res chain seq x y z
N MET A 1 61.94 -61.67 1.54
CA MET A 1 62.91 -60.74 2.16
C MET A 1 62.50 -59.33 1.79
N GLN A 2 62.14 -58.53 2.81
CA GLN A 2 61.91 -57.07 2.87
C GLN A 2 60.88 -56.37 1.95
N THR A 3 59.73 -56.07 2.57
CA THR A 3 58.82 -54.92 2.40
C THR A 3 59.46 -53.59 2.89
N PRO A 4 58.78 -52.42 2.81
CA PRO A 4 58.50 -51.52 1.67
C PRO A 4 59.19 -50.13 1.90
N PRO A 5 58.75 -49.03 1.25
CA PRO A 5 58.05 -48.07 2.09
C PRO A 5 56.79 -47.45 1.49
N ARG A 6 55.94 -47.06 2.44
CA ARG A 6 54.61 -46.49 2.37
C ARG A 6 54.70 -45.01 1.97
N ARG A 7 53.95 -44.59 0.95
CA ARG A 7 53.68 -43.15 0.72
C ARG A 7 52.21 -42.97 0.36
N LYS A 8 51.44 -42.46 1.33
CA LYS A 8 50.08 -41.95 1.13
C LYS A 8 50.19 -40.59 0.45
N VAL A 9 49.52 -40.39 -0.69
CA VAL A 9 48.96 -39.07 -1.08
C VAL A 9 47.75 -39.35 -1.95
N GLY A 10 46.58 -38.87 -1.52
CA GLY A 10 45.32 -39.01 -2.23
C GLY A 10 45.34 -38.25 -3.55
N TRP A 11 44.85 -38.92 -4.59
CA TRP A 11 44.64 -38.35 -5.92
C TRP A 11 43.17 -37.90 -5.98
N LEU A 12 42.85 -36.63 -5.72
CA LEU A 12 42.82 -35.51 -6.67
C LEU A 12 41.64 -35.63 -7.66
N PHE A 13 40.45 -35.21 -7.21
CA PHE A 13 39.54 -34.41 -8.04
C PHE A 13 39.08 -33.21 -7.21
N ILE A 14 39.58 -32.06 -7.65
CA ILE A 14 39.51 -30.71 -7.09
C ILE A 14 38.51 -29.94 -7.98
N ILE A 15 37.40 -29.43 -7.41
CA ILE A 15 36.76 -28.09 -7.64
C ILE A 15 36.21 -27.78 -9.08
N PRO A 16 35.13 -26.99 -9.32
CA PRO A 16 33.93 -26.61 -8.55
C PRO A 16 32.61 -26.74 -9.38
N VAL A 17 31.44 -26.89 -8.76
CA VAL A 17 30.18 -26.37 -9.35
C VAL A 17 29.64 -25.30 -8.40
N LEU A 18 30.44 -24.25 -8.32
CA LEU A 18 30.09 -22.92 -7.86
C LEU A 18 29.51 -22.19 -9.08
N CYS A 19 28.32 -21.60 -8.92
CA CYS A 19 27.62 -20.72 -9.88
C CYS A 19 26.92 -21.37 -11.09
N LEU A 20 25.77 -22.04 -10.92
CA LEU A 20 24.70 -21.94 -11.93
C LEU A 20 23.30 -22.37 -11.43
N SER A 21 22.72 -21.60 -10.53
CA SER A 21 21.28 -21.38 -10.63
C SER A 21 21.06 -19.91 -10.33
N LEU A 22 21.01 -19.16 -11.44
CA LEU A 22 20.70 -17.75 -11.49
C LEU A 22 19.55 -17.44 -10.54
N ALA A 23 19.70 -16.33 -9.83
CA ALA A 23 18.62 -15.66 -9.14
C ALA A 23 17.36 -15.73 -10.00
N THR A 24 16.39 -16.54 -9.59
CA THR A 24 15.01 -16.38 -9.99
C THR A 24 14.55 -15.10 -9.30
N GLY A 25 14.96 -13.96 -9.85
CA GLY A 25 14.25 -12.72 -9.61
C GLY A 25 12.83 -12.98 -10.06
N THR A 26 11.91 -13.09 -9.11
CA THR A 26 10.50 -12.97 -9.42
C THR A 26 10.34 -11.60 -10.04
N TYR A 27 10.29 -11.53 -11.37
CA TYR A 27 9.83 -10.34 -12.05
C TYR A 27 8.42 -10.12 -11.53
N ALA A 28 8.22 -9.05 -10.75
CA ALA A 28 6.89 -8.57 -10.44
C ALA A 28 6.26 -8.23 -11.80
N GLN A 29 5.40 -9.12 -12.29
CA GLN A 29 4.57 -8.84 -13.44
C GLN A 29 3.68 -7.68 -13.01
N SER A 30 3.93 -6.49 -13.54
CA SER A 30 3.09 -5.32 -13.26
C SER A 30 1.71 -5.60 -13.87
N GLU A 31 0.75 -5.91 -13.01
CA GLU A 31 -0.65 -6.01 -13.44
C GLU A 31 -1.12 -4.65 -13.96
N THR A 32 -1.93 -4.68 -15.02
CA THR A 32 -2.57 -3.48 -15.55
C THR A 32 -3.44 -2.86 -14.44
N PRO A 33 -3.26 -1.57 -14.10
CA PRO A 33 -4.05 -0.92 -13.09
C PRO A 33 -5.55 -0.94 -13.42
N PRO A 34 -6.42 -1.03 -12.42
CA PRO A 34 -7.86 -0.96 -12.66
C PRO A 34 -8.25 0.42 -13.19
N SER A 35 -9.19 0.46 -14.14
CA SER A 35 -9.75 1.71 -14.66
C SER A 35 -10.87 2.29 -13.79
N THR A 36 -11.33 1.52 -12.81
CA THR A 36 -12.38 1.90 -11.86
C THR A 36 -11.92 1.56 -10.45
N LEU A 37 -12.21 2.45 -9.50
CA LEU A 37 -11.87 2.29 -8.10
C LEU A 37 -13.14 2.46 -7.26
N GLU A 38 -13.53 1.41 -6.55
CA GLU A 38 -14.56 1.48 -5.53
C GLU A 38 -13.96 2.04 -4.23
N VAL A 39 -14.63 3.01 -3.63
CA VAL A 39 -14.19 3.65 -2.39
C VAL A 39 -15.31 3.52 -1.35
N VAL A 40 -15.08 2.66 -0.36
CA VAL A 40 -16.00 2.49 0.78
C VAL A 40 -15.60 3.47 1.88
N ILE A 41 -16.52 4.38 2.23
CA ILE A 41 -16.30 5.40 3.25
C ILE A 41 -17.08 5.00 4.51
N PRO A 42 -16.44 4.91 5.70
CA PRO A 42 -17.14 4.69 6.96
C PRO A 42 -18.14 5.81 7.26
N ASP A 43 -19.17 5.52 8.06
CA ASP A 43 -20.04 6.57 8.61
C ASP A 43 -19.21 7.51 9.49
N TYR A 44 -19.61 8.79 9.58
CA TYR A 44 -18.93 9.76 10.42
C TYR A 44 -19.24 9.55 11.90
N GLU A 45 -18.33 9.98 12.75
CA GLU A 45 -18.48 10.04 14.20
C GLU A 45 -18.51 11.51 14.65
N VAL A 46 -19.23 11.77 15.74
CA VAL A 46 -19.33 13.11 16.32
C VAL A 46 -18.83 13.07 17.75
N THR A 47 -17.91 13.98 18.06
CA THR A 47 -17.45 14.23 19.42
C THR A 47 -17.82 15.66 19.79
N THR A 48 -18.49 15.84 20.94
CA THR A 48 -18.81 17.18 21.45
C THR A 48 -17.78 17.58 22.50
N GLU A 49 -17.08 18.68 22.25
CA GLU A 49 -16.08 19.25 23.16
C GLU A 49 -16.40 20.73 23.38
N GLU A 50 -16.40 21.20 24.62
CA GLU A 50 -16.71 22.60 24.98
C GLU A 50 -18.04 23.15 24.41
N GLY A 51 -18.97 22.25 24.08
CA GLY A 51 -20.26 22.60 23.48
C GLY A 51 -20.19 22.88 21.98
N GLU A 52 -19.15 22.44 21.29
CA GLU A 52 -19.02 22.40 19.83
C GLU A 52 -18.88 20.96 19.34
N ASP A 53 -19.38 20.69 18.14
CA ASP A 53 -19.44 19.35 17.56
C ASP A 53 -18.33 19.19 16.51
N TYR A 54 -17.43 18.24 16.77
CA TYR A 54 -16.37 17.84 15.87
C TYR A 54 -16.80 16.59 15.12
N VAL A 55 -16.80 16.69 13.79
CA VAL A 55 -17.21 15.61 12.89
C VAL A 55 -15.98 14.99 12.24
N GLU A 56 -15.79 13.70 12.45
CA GLU A 56 -14.66 12.95 11.90
C GLU A 56 -15.14 11.73 11.10
N ILE A 57 -14.35 11.30 10.11
CA ILE A 57 -14.54 10.02 9.45
C ILE A 57 -13.44 9.10 9.99
N PRO A 58 -13.75 7.90 10.52
CA PRO A 58 -12.74 6.94 10.96
C PRO A 58 -11.68 6.67 9.89
N GLY A 59 -10.40 6.92 10.22
CA GLY A 59 -9.28 6.79 9.27
C GLY A 59 -9.18 7.91 8.22
N GLY A 60 -10.07 8.90 8.29
CA GLY A 60 -10.03 10.11 7.49
C GLY A 60 -9.08 11.17 8.05
N LYS A 61 -9.22 12.37 7.52
CA LYS A 61 -8.44 13.57 7.87
C LYS A 61 -9.36 14.77 7.84
N ILE A 62 -8.92 15.87 8.45
CA ILE A 62 -9.66 17.13 8.42
C ILE A 62 -9.00 18.12 7.47
N ALA A 63 -9.80 18.72 6.60
CA ALA A 63 -9.43 19.90 5.83
C ALA A 63 -9.87 21.15 6.60
N THR A 64 -8.92 22.06 6.83
CA THR A 64 -9.16 23.31 7.55
C THR A 64 -8.76 24.48 6.67
N VAL A 65 -9.66 25.45 6.55
CA VAL A 65 -9.39 26.74 5.93
C VAL A 65 -9.83 27.81 6.92
N ILE A 66 -9.06 28.89 7.03
CA ILE A 66 -9.37 30.01 7.93
C ILE A 66 -10.80 30.51 7.64
N GLU A 67 -11.59 30.70 8.70
CA GLU A 67 -13.00 31.15 8.63
C GLU A 67 -13.94 30.23 7.83
N LYS A 68 -13.57 28.96 7.65
CA LYS A 68 -14.44 27.92 7.07
C LYS A 68 -14.63 26.78 8.05
N PRO A 69 -15.79 26.10 8.01
CA PRO A 69 -16.00 24.88 8.77
C PRO A 69 -14.89 23.85 8.48
N MET A 70 -14.50 23.11 9.50
CA MET A 70 -13.63 21.95 9.36
C MET A 70 -14.36 20.84 8.59
N VAL A 71 -13.80 20.40 7.47
CA VAL A 71 -14.43 19.38 6.61
C VAL A 71 -13.64 18.09 6.66
N PRO A 72 -14.20 16.98 7.19
CA PRO A 72 -13.55 15.69 7.12
C PRO A 72 -13.51 15.16 5.68
N TYR A 73 -12.42 14.51 5.32
CA TYR A 73 -12.25 13.82 4.04
C TYR A 73 -11.55 12.47 4.25
N TYR A 74 -11.87 11.51 3.38
CA TYR A 74 -11.27 10.18 3.36
C TYR A 74 -10.38 10.01 2.13
N THR A 75 -9.31 9.24 2.22
CA THR A 75 -8.37 9.05 1.10
C THR A 75 -7.97 7.59 0.97
N VAL A 76 -8.19 7.03 -0.21
CA VAL A 76 -7.63 5.74 -0.63
C VAL A 76 -6.43 6.00 -1.54
N ARG A 77 -5.37 5.20 -1.37
CA ARG A 77 -4.18 5.25 -2.19
C ARG A 77 -4.10 3.98 -3.02
N LEU A 78 -3.82 4.15 -4.31
CA LEU A 78 -3.59 3.07 -5.24
C LEU A 78 -2.27 3.35 -5.96
N ASP A 79 -1.37 2.39 -5.91
CA ASP A 79 -0.08 2.49 -6.59
C ASP A 79 -0.21 2.05 -8.05
N TYR A 80 0.42 2.82 -8.95
CA TYR A 80 0.46 2.53 -10.38
C TYR A 80 1.88 2.13 -10.77
N PRO A 81 2.07 1.08 -11.59
CA PRO A 81 3.37 0.71 -12.09
C PRO A 81 3.91 1.78 -13.05
N LYS A 82 5.24 1.83 -13.17
CA LYS A 82 5.91 2.77 -14.06
C LYS A 82 5.38 2.65 -15.49
N GLY A 83 5.15 3.80 -16.14
CA GLY A 83 4.63 3.88 -17.51
C GLY A 83 3.13 4.13 -17.59
N TYR A 84 2.42 4.15 -16.46
CA TYR A 84 1.04 4.60 -16.36
C TYR A 84 0.98 6.02 -15.78
N GLU A 85 0.03 6.81 -16.28
CA GLU A 85 -0.29 8.14 -15.76
C GLU A 85 -1.81 8.25 -15.56
N VAL A 86 -2.21 8.77 -14.40
CA VAL A 86 -3.63 8.98 -14.08
C VAL A 86 -4.09 10.25 -14.79
N SER A 87 -5.14 10.15 -15.61
CA SER A 87 -5.79 11.28 -16.25
C SER A 87 -7.31 11.10 -16.22
N SER A 88 -8.05 12.23 -16.25
CA SER A 88 -9.51 12.24 -16.36
C SER A 88 -10.24 11.37 -15.32
N VAL A 89 -10.08 11.68 -14.03
CA VAL A 89 -10.83 11.00 -12.96
C VAL A 89 -12.28 11.50 -12.96
N VAL A 90 -13.23 10.59 -13.15
CA VAL A 90 -14.67 10.89 -13.18
C VAL A 90 -15.39 10.04 -12.15
N LEU A 91 -16.28 10.67 -11.37
CA LEU A 91 -17.18 9.96 -10.47
C LEU A 91 -18.27 9.27 -11.28
N VAL A 92 -18.21 7.93 -11.35
CA VAL A 92 -19.18 7.13 -12.09
C VAL A 92 -20.50 7.03 -11.33
N GLU A 93 -20.41 6.73 -10.03
CA GLU A 93 -21.55 6.52 -9.15
C GLU A 93 -21.18 6.94 -7.72
N ARG A 94 -22.19 7.30 -6.92
CA ARG A 94 -22.09 7.45 -5.47
C ARG A 94 -23.37 6.96 -4.82
N SER A 95 -23.28 6.58 -3.55
CA SER A 95 -24.46 6.33 -2.72
C SER A 95 -25.30 7.60 -2.53
N ASP A 96 -26.52 7.39 -2.01
CA ASP A 96 -27.41 8.48 -1.64
C ASP A 96 -26.80 9.41 -0.59
N ILE A 97 -27.12 10.69 -0.69
CA ILE A 97 -26.71 11.68 0.29
C ILE A 97 -27.48 11.44 1.60
N LYS A 98 -26.73 11.26 2.70
CA LYS A 98 -27.27 11.35 4.06
C LYS A 98 -27.07 12.77 4.57
N THR A 99 -28.12 13.40 5.09
CA THR A 99 -28.06 14.75 5.69
C THR A 99 -28.36 14.69 7.18
N ALA A 100 -27.54 15.35 7.98
CA ALA A 100 -27.77 15.57 9.40
C ALA A 100 -27.96 17.06 9.67
N THR A 101 -28.77 17.40 10.67
CA THR A 101 -29.05 18.77 11.10
C THR A 101 -28.86 18.90 12.60
N GLY A 102 -28.73 20.14 13.09
CA GLY A 102 -28.60 20.43 14.53
C GLY A 102 -27.18 20.33 15.10
N LEU A 103 -26.17 20.06 14.27
CA LEU A 103 -24.76 20.07 14.68
C LEU A 103 -24.25 21.51 14.83
N LYS A 104 -23.57 21.79 15.93
CA LYS A 104 -22.90 23.06 16.18
C LYS A 104 -21.43 22.95 15.80
N ILE A 105 -21.15 23.09 14.50
CA ILE A 105 -19.79 22.98 13.96
C ILE A 105 -18.96 24.23 14.34
N PRO A 106 -17.70 24.07 14.81
CA PRO A 106 -16.75 25.15 15.03
C PRO A 106 -16.52 26.06 13.81
#